data_AF-A0A2X0XQK3-F1
#
_entry.id   AF-A0A2X0XQK3-F1
#
_cell.length_a   1.000
_cell.length_b   1.000
_cell.length_c   1.000
_cell.angle_alpha   90.00
_cell.angle_beta   90.00
_cell.angle_gamma   90.00
#
_symmetry.space_group_name_H-M   'P 1'
#
loop_
_entity.id
_entity.type
_entity.pdbx_description
1 polymer ?
#
loop_
_entity_poly.entity_id
_entity_poly.type
_entity_poly.pdbx_seq_one_letter_code
_entity_poly.pdbx_strand_id
1 'polypeptide(L)'
;MVSYVYRFEKVLTIREQEKNETEMAYKESVRSFEEIATKLYDLLKKKEDLIAFQQERLMIGSSIDEIHHYSRFIDSLEKTIADVQQKVIQARAKMNWHEEKLLEKNLEVRKFEKMREKDFKHFQQEQDRIESLFLDEISLQTYNKKEIR
;
A
#
# COMPACT_ATOMS: atom_id res chain seq x y z
N MET A 1 -8.18 -32.42 24.04
CA MET A 1 -7.88 -31.86 22.70
C MET A 1 -6.76 -30.86 22.84
N VAL A 2 -5.63 -31.11 22.18
CA VAL A 2 -4.51 -30.15 22.16
C VAL A 2 -4.88 -29.03 21.20
N SER A 3 -4.85 -27.78 21.65
CA SER A 3 -5.10 -26.62 20.77
C SER A 3 -3.86 -26.35 19.93
N TYR A 4 -4.03 -26.12 18.62
CA TYR A 4 -2.94 -25.73 17.74
C TYR A 4 -2.45 -24.33 18.08
N VAL A 5 -1.14 -24.18 18.27
CA VAL A 5 -0.48 -22.90 18.49
C VAL A 5 0.68 -22.78 17.52
N TYR A 6 0.60 -21.82 16.62
CA TYR A 6 1.68 -21.58 15.67
C TYR A 6 2.91 -20.98 16.37
N ARG A 7 4.06 -21.60 16.18
CA ARG A 7 5.31 -21.20 16.86
C ARG A 7 5.74 -19.77 16.58
N PHE A 8 5.40 -19.22 15.41
CA PHE A 8 5.76 -17.86 15.01
C PHE A 8 4.59 -16.87 15.07
N GLU A 9 3.52 -17.17 15.81
CA GLU A 9 2.34 -16.30 15.88
C GLU A 9 2.69 -14.86 16.29
N LYS A 10 3.51 -14.68 17.34
CA LYS A 10 3.96 -13.35 17.77
C LYS A 10 4.73 -12.60 16.68
N VAL A 11 5.55 -13.31 15.91
CA VAL A 11 6.31 -12.71 14.81
C VAL A 11 5.35 -12.28 13.71
N LEU A 12 4.39 -13.13 13.35
CA LEU A 12 3.36 -12.80 12.35
C LEU A 12 2.57 -11.55 12.76
N THR A 13 2.14 -11.44 14.02
CA THR A 13 1.44 -10.25 14.53
C THR A 13 2.27 -8.97 14.38
N ILE A 14 3.55 -9.01 14.74
CA ILE A 14 4.44 -7.85 14.59
C ILE A 14 4.59 -7.47 13.11
N ARG A 15 4.74 -8.45 12.21
CA ARG A 15 4.85 -8.19 10.76
C ARG A 15 3.57 -7.63 10.17
N GLU A 16 2.41 -8.09 10.61
CA GLU A 16 1.12 -7.52 10.22
C GLU A 16 1.00 -6.07 10.69
N GLN A 17 1.47 -5.75 11.90
CA GLN A 17 1.52 -4.38 12.40
C GLN A 17 2.46 -3.50 11.54
N GLU A 18 3.69 -3.94 11.29
CA GLU A 18 4.65 -3.22 10.41
C GLU A 18 4.07 -2.96 9.01
N LYS A 19 3.36 -3.95 8.45
CA LYS A 19 2.68 -3.84 7.17
C LYS A 19 1.60 -2.76 7.22
N ASN A 20 0.77 -2.74 8.27
CA ASN A 20 -0.28 -1.74 8.44
C ASN A 20 0.28 -0.32 8.61
N GLU A 21 1.37 -0.17 9.36
CA GLU A 21 2.08 1.12 9.51
C GLU A 21 2.63 1.60 8.16
N THR A 22 3.22 0.69 7.37
CA THR A 22 3.74 0.99 6.03
C THR A 22 2.59 1.34 5.07
N GLU A 23 1.44 0.67 5.18
CA GLU A 23 0.25 0.96 4.39
C GLU A 23 -0.31 2.36 4.70
N MET A 24 -0.32 2.75 5.97
CA MET A 24 -0.71 4.11 6.38
C MET A 24 0.24 5.16 5.80
N ALA A 25 1.55 4.93 5.90
CA ALA A 25 2.55 5.84 5.34
C ALA A 25 2.42 5.97 3.80
N TYR A 26 2.13 4.86 3.12
CA TYR A 26 1.86 4.88 1.68
C TYR A 26 0.61 5.72 1.36
N LYS A 27 -0.52 5.50 2.05
CA LYS A 27 -1.74 6.28 1.86
C LYS A 27 -1.52 7.78 2.08
N GLU A 28 -0.74 8.15 3.10
CA GLU A 28 -0.38 9.54 3.35
C GLU A 28 0.47 10.12 2.21
N SER A 29 1.43 9.35 1.69
CA SER A 29 2.26 9.77 0.57
C SER A 29 1.46 9.97 -0.73
N VAL A 30 0.46 9.11 -0.98
CA VAL A 30 -0.48 9.25 -2.11
C VAL A 30 -1.28 10.53 -1.96
N ARG A 31 -1.88 10.78 -0.79
CA ARG A 31 -2.64 12.03 -0.54
C ARG A 31 -1.77 13.27 -0.76
N SER A 32 -0.54 13.28 -0.23
CA SER A 32 0.39 14.39 -0.42
C SER A 32 0.75 14.61 -1.90
N PHE A 33 0.96 13.53 -2.65
CA PHE A 33 1.19 13.60 -4.08
C PHE A 33 -0.04 14.18 -4.83
N GLU A 34 -1.25 13.70 -4.52
CA GLU A 34 -2.49 14.19 -5.11
C GLU A 34 -2.73 15.68 -4.85
N GLU A 35 -2.49 16.15 -3.61
CA GLU A 35 -2.62 17.57 -3.24
C GLU A 35 -1.68 18.45 -4.07
N ILE A 36 -0.40 18.06 -4.20
CA ILE A 36 0.59 18.84 -4.95
C ILE A 36 0.32 18.75 -6.45
N ALA A 37 -0.10 17.59 -6.96
CA ALA A 37 -0.47 17.40 -8.36
C ALA A 37 -1.71 18.22 -8.74
N THR A 38 -2.70 18.29 -7.87
CA THR A 38 -3.89 19.14 -8.06
C THR A 38 -3.50 20.61 -8.11
N LYS A 39 -2.62 21.04 -7.20
CA LYS A 39 -2.09 22.41 -7.23
C LYS A 39 -1.35 22.72 -8.53
N LEU A 40 -0.58 21.77 -9.06
CA LEU A 40 0.09 21.93 -10.36
C LEU A 40 -0.94 22.10 -11.48
N TYR A 41 -1.97 21.25 -11.50
CA TYR A 41 -3.06 21.32 -12.46
C TYR A 41 -3.74 22.70 -12.45
N ASP A 42 -4.10 23.20 -11.27
CA ASP A 42 -4.74 24.51 -11.14
C ASP A 42 -3.86 25.66 -11.64
N LEU A 43 -2.55 25.60 -11.38
CA LEU A 43 -1.59 26.60 -11.87
C LEU A 43 -1.45 26.58 -13.39
N LEU A 44 -1.42 25.38 -13.99
CA LEU A 44 -1.36 25.22 -15.45
C LEU A 44 -2.64 25.74 -16.11
N LYS A 45 -3.80 25.39 -15.55
CA LYS A 45 -5.09 25.89 -16.02
C LYS A 45 -5.18 27.41 -15.92
N LYS A 46 -4.75 27.98 -14.79
CA LYS A 46 -4.69 29.43 -14.61
C LYS A 46 -3.79 30.11 -15.64
N LYS A 47 -2.66 29.50 -16.00
CA LYS A 47 -1.77 30.01 -17.05
C LYS A 47 -2.47 30.01 -18.41
N GLU A 48 -3.15 28.93 -18.75
CA GLU A 48 -3.92 28.81 -19.99
C GLU A 48 -5.01 29.88 -20.09
N ASP A 49 -5.81 30.05 -19.04
CA ASP A 49 -6.88 31.06 -18.96
C ASP A 49 -6.33 32.49 -19.12
N LEU A 50 -5.18 32.78 -18.52
CA LEU A 50 -4.51 34.09 -18.63
C LEU A 50 -4.00 34.37 -20.04
N ILE A 51 -3.43 33.37 -20.72
CA ILE A 51 -2.95 33.52 -22.10
C ILE A 51 -4.14 33.77 -23.03
N ALA A 52 -5.24 33.03 -22.87
CA ALA A 52 -6.46 33.25 -23.64
C ALA A 52 -7.01 34.66 -23.42
N PHE A 53 -7.10 35.10 -22.16
CA PHE A 53 -7.54 36.46 -21.82
C PHE A 53 -6.65 37.55 -22.43
N GLN A 54 -5.33 37.37 -22.39
CA GLN A 54 -4.38 38.31 -23.00
C GLN A 54 -4.57 38.39 -24.52
N GLN A 55 -4.78 37.25 -25.19
CA GLN A 55 -5.03 37.21 -26.63
C GLN A 55 -6.30 37.97 -27.02
N GLU A 56 -7.40 37.80 -26.27
CA GLU A 56 -8.64 38.56 -26.50
C GLU A 56 -8.44 40.06 -26.33
N ARG A 57 -7.73 40.47 -25.26
CA ARG A 57 -7.44 41.90 -24.99
C ARG A 57 -6.56 42.53 -26.07
N LEU A 58 -5.61 41.78 -26.64
CA LEU A 58 -4.78 42.23 -27.74
C LEU A 58 -5.57 42.48 -29.03
N MET A 59 -6.66 41.72 -29.28
CA MET A 59 -7.51 41.94 -30.46
C MET A 59 -8.35 43.23 -30.39
N ILE A 60 -8.72 43.66 -29.19
CA ILE A 60 -9.53 44.87 -28.96
C ILE A 60 -8.65 46.13 -28.87
N GLY A 61 -7.35 45.94 -28.59
CA GLY A 61 -6.37 46.99 -28.34
C GLY A 61 -6.04 47.07 -26.85
N SER A 62 -4.75 47.06 -26.52
CA SER A 62 -4.24 47.13 -25.15
C SER A 62 -3.10 48.14 -25.05
N SER A 63 -2.91 48.76 -23.89
CA SER A 63 -1.78 49.65 -23.66
C SER A 63 -0.48 48.86 -23.51
N ILE A 64 0.66 49.49 -23.84
CA ILE A 64 1.98 48.87 -23.70
C ILE A 64 2.25 48.45 -22.25
N ASP A 65 1.79 49.25 -21.28
CA ASP A 65 1.93 48.97 -19.85
C ASP A 65 1.16 47.72 -19.43
N GLU A 66 -0.07 47.53 -19.93
CA GLU A 66 -0.87 46.33 -19.68
C GLU A 66 -0.19 45.09 -20.25
N ILE A 67 0.34 45.16 -21.48
CA ILE A 67 1.06 44.05 -22.12
C ILE A 67 2.28 43.64 -21.28
N HIS A 68 3.06 44.63 -20.82
CA HIS A 68 4.22 44.38 -19.95
C HIS A 68 3.82 43.76 -18.61
N HIS A 69 2.71 44.22 -18.01
CA HIS A 69 2.22 43.68 -16.75
C HIS A 69 1.85 42.20 -16.87
N TYR A 70 1.08 41.82 -17.90
CA TYR A 70 0.70 40.43 -18.14
C TYR A 70 1.91 39.54 -18.43
N SER A 71 2.87 40.01 -19.24
CA SER A 71 4.09 39.25 -19.50
C SER A 71 4.86 38.92 -18.21
N ARG A 72 5.09 39.92 -17.35
CA ARG A 72 5.78 39.70 -16.05
C ARG A 72 5.00 38.76 -15.15
N PHE A 73 3.67 38.83 -15.17
CA PHE A 73 2.84 37.94 -14.38
C PHE A 73 2.91 36.50 -14.87
N ILE A 74 2.87 36.28 -16.19
CA ILE A 74 3.06 34.95 -16.80
C ILE A 74 4.44 34.40 -16.43
N ASP A 75 5.51 35.20 -16.53
CA ASP A 75 6.86 34.77 -16.15
C ASP A 75 6.93 34.33 -14.66
N SER A 76 6.24 35.06 -13.78
CA SER A 76 6.16 34.71 -12.35
C SER A 76 5.38 33.41 -12.11
N LEU A 77 4.32 33.20 -12.89
CA LEU A 77 3.50 31.99 -12.83
C LEU A 77 4.28 30.78 -13.34
N GLU A 78 5.07 30.93 -14.40
CA GLU A 78 5.95 29.88 -14.92
C GLU A 78 7.03 29.46 -13.91
N LYS A 79 7.65 30.41 -13.22
CA LYS A 79 8.59 30.10 -12.13
C LYS A 79 7.93 29.30 -11.01
N THR A 80 6.69 29.67 -10.66
CA THR A 80 5.91 28.96 -9.65
C THR A 80 5.54 27.56 -10.11
N ILE A 81 5.12 27.40 -11.37
CA ILE A 81 4.83 26.09 -11.99
C ILE A 81 6.07 25.21 -11.95
N ALA A 82 7.25 25.73 -12.32
CA ALA A 82 8.49 24.98 -12.31
C ALA A 82 8.86 24.45 -10.90
N ASP A 83 8.72 25.28 -9.86
CA ASP A 83 8.92 24.85 -8.46
C ASP A 83 7.92 23.76 -8.05
N VAL A 84 6.64 23.93 -8.36
CA VAL A 84 5.61 22.94 -8.02
C VAL A 84 5.82 21.64 -8.79
N GLN A 85 6.25 21.69 -10.06
CA GLN A 85 6.61 20.50 -10.83
C GLN A 85 7.72 19.69 -10.16
N GLN A 86 8.77 20.36 -9.65
CA GLN A 86 9.82 19.66 -8.89
C GLN A 86 9.26 19.00 -7.63
N LYS A 87 8.35 19.68 -6.92
CA LYS A 87 7.66 19.10 -5.74
C LYS A 87 6.81 17.89 -6.11
N VAL A 88 6.11 17.91 -7.24
CA VAL A 88 5.34 16.74 -7.74
C VAL A 88 6.28 15.56 -8.00
N ILE A 89 7.43 15.79 -8.64
CA ILE A 89 8.42 14.73 -8.90
C ILE A 89 8.93 14.13 -7.59
N GLN A 90 9.26 14.98 -6.60
CA GLN A 90 9.71 14.52 -5.28
C GLN A 90 8.62 13.74 -4.54
N ALA A 91 7.38 14.24 -4.54
CA ALA A 91 6.25 13.56 -3.92
C ALA A 91 5.96 12.21 -4.57
N ARG A 92 6.04 12.13 -5.91
CA ARG A 92 5.91 10.87 -6.65
C ARG A 92 7.02 9.89 -6.29
N ALA A 93 8.28 10.34 -6.22
CA ALA A 93 9.39 9.48 -5.83
C ALA A 93 9.21 8.93 -4.41
N LYS A 94 8.77 9.77 -3.46
CA LYS A 94 8.44 9.35 -2.09
C LYS A 94 7.30 8.32 -2.07
N MET A 95 6.23 8.56 -2.85
CA MET A 95 5.10 7.65 -2.97
C MET A 95 5.54 6.27 -3.49
N ASN A 96 6.30 6.23 -4.57
CA ASN A 96 6.81 4.99 -5.15
C ASN A 96 7.72 4.22 -4.17
N TRP A 97 8.53 4.93 -3.38
CA TRP A 97 9.36 4.31 -2.36
C TRP A 97 8.52 3.62 -1.27
N HIS A 98 7.46 4.28 -0.80
CA HIS A 98 6.52 3.67 0.16
C HIS A 98 5.76 2.49 -0.45
N GLU A 99 5.40 2.55 -1.73
CA GLU A 99 4.77 1.45 -2.47
C GLU A 99 5.66 0.20 -2.49
N GLU A 100 6.94 0.37 -2.85
CA GLU A 100 7.91 -0.72 -2.87
C GLU A 100 8.10 -1.34 -1.48
N LYS A 101 8.21 -0.50 -0.44
CA LYS A 101 8.30 -0.97 0.95
C LYS A 101 7.06 -1.73 1.40
N LEU A 102 5.88 -1.27 1.01
CA LEU A 102 4.63 -1.97 1.31
C LEU A 102 4.59 -3.34 0.62
N LEU A 103 5.08 -3.44 -0.62
CA LEU A 103 5.17 -4.70 -1.35
C LEU A 103 6.11 -5.69 -0.65
N GLU A 104 7.29 -5.24 -0.23
CA GLU A 104 8.23 -6.06 0.55
C GLU A 104 7.58 -6.61 1.83
N LYS A 105 6.91 -5.74 2.62
CA LYS A 105 6.24 -6.14 3.87
C LYS A 105 5.06 -7.09 3.64
N ASN A 106 4.29 -6.88 2.58
CA ASN A 106 3.23 -7.81 2.18
C ASN A 106 3.82 -9.20 1.86
N LEU A 107 4.93 -9.27 1.13
CA LEU A 107 5.59 -10.54 0.82
C LEU A 107 6.09 -11.24 2.08
N GLU A 108 6.64 -10.51 3.05
CA GLU A 108 7.07 -11.07 4.34
C GLU A 108 5.91 -11.71 5.11
N VAL A 109 4.79 -10.99 5.28
CA VAL A 109 3.59 -11.51 5.94
C VAL A 109 3.09 -12.77 5.25
N ARG A 110 3.00 -12.74 3.90
CA ARG A 110 2.55 -13.89 3.11
C ARG A 110 3.40 -15.14 3.29
N LYS A 111 4.72 -14.97 3.47
CA LYS A 111 5.61 -16.11 3.77
C LYS A 111 5.24 -16.77 5.09
N PHE A 112 5.00 -15.97 6.14
CA PHE A 112 4.62 -16.50 7.45
C PHE A 112 3.22 -17.12 7.45
N GLU A 113 2.25 -16.53 6.75
CA GLU A 113 0.92 -17.14 6.55
C GLU A 113 1.03 -18.52 5.89
N LYS A 114 1.82 -18.63 4.82
CA LYS A 114 2.02 -19.91 4.12
C LYS A 114 2.75 -20.94 4.97
N MET A 115 3.70 -20.51 5.80
CA MET A 115 4.34 -21.40 6.78
C MET A 115 3.34 -21.90 7.81
N ARG A 116 2.48 -21.02 8.35
CA ARG A 116 1.42 -21.38 9.29
C ARG A 116 0.42 -22.37 8.69
N GLU A 117 0.02 -22.17 7.44
CA GLU A 117 -0.87 -23.11 6.74
C GLU A 117 -0.25 -24.52 6.63
N LYS A 118 1.04 -24.61 6.31
CA LYS A 118 1.75 -25.90 6.21
C LYS A 118 1.92 -26.56 7.57
N ASP A 119 2.30 -25.79 8.59
CA ASP A 119 2.46 -26.26 9.96
C ASP A 119 1.14 -26.80 10.52
N PHE A 120 0.03 -26.09 10.27
CA PHE A 120 -1.30 -26.54 10.66
C PHE A 120 -1.72 -27.85 9.98
N LYS A 121 -1.41 -28.01 8.68
CA LYS A 121 -1.67 -29.27 7.97
C LYS A 121 -0.89 -30.43 8.56
N HIS A 122 0.39 -30.23 8.91
CA HIS A 122 1.20 -31.26 9.56
C HIS A 122 0.66 -31.61 10.95
N PHE A 123 0.24 -30.61 11.73
CA PHE A 123 -0.41 -30.84 13.01
C PHE A 123 -1.66 -31.70 12.86
N GLN A 124 -2.54 -31.39 11.89
CA GLN A 124 -3.75 -32.17 11.64
C GLN A 124 -3.42 -33.63 11.26
N GLN A 125 -2.46 -33.83 10.36
CA GLN A 125 -2.02 -35.17 9.96
C GLN A 125 -1.51 -36.00 11.14
N GLU A 126 -0.77 -35.38 12.07
CA GLU A 126 -0.30 -36.09 13.27
C GLU A 126 -1.43 -36.38 14.25
N GLN A 127 -2.41 -35.48 14.40
CA GLN A 127 -3.61 -35.75 15.21
C GLN A 127 -4.40 -36.95 14.64
N ASP A 128 -4.65 -36.96 13.33
CA ASP A 128 -5.35 -38.06 12.65
C ASP A 128 -4.58 -39.38 12.81
N ARG A 129 -3.24 -39.34 12.75
CA ARG A 129 -2.37 -40.51 12.96
C ARG A 129 -2.47 -41.05 14.39
N ILE A 130 -2.41 -40.17 15.39
CA ILE A 130 -2.54 -40.54 16.80
C ILE A 130 -3.92 -41.13 17.08
N GLU A 131 -4.98 -40.53 16.51
CA GLU A 131 -6.34 -41.02 16.65
C GLU A 131 -6.52 -42.41 16.02
N SER A 132 -5.97 -42.63 14.82
CA SER A 132 -5.98 -43.95 14.18
C SER A 132 -5.29 -45.02 15.03
N LEU A 133 -4.10 -44.72 15.57
CA LEU A 133 -3.36 -45.64 16.44
C LEU A 133 -4.15 -45.98 17.72
N PHE A 134 -4.82 -44.99 18.30
CA PHE A 134 -5.66 -45.17 19.48
C PHE A 134 -6.90 -46.04 19.19
N LEU A 135 -7.54 -45.85 18.04
CA LEU A 135 -8.68 -46.67 17.60
C LEU A 135 -8.27 -48.12 17.34
N ASP A 136 -7.10 -48.35 16.74
CA ASP A 136 -6.55 -49.69 16.53
C ASP A 136 -6.28 -50.39 17.87
N GLU A 137 -5.70 -49.68 18.84
CA GLU A 137 -5.45 -50.23 20.18
C GLU A 137 -6.75 -50.61 20.91
N ILE A 138 -7.76 -49.75 20.87
CA ILE A 138 -9.09 -50.05 21.46
C ILE A 138 -9.72 -51.27 20.77
N SER A 139 -9.60 -51.37 19.45
CA SER A 139 -10.16 -52.47 18.66
C SER A 139 -9.52 -53.80 19.07
N LEU A 140 -8.19 -53.85 19.21
CA LEU A 140 -7.46 -55.02 19.69
C LEU A 140 -7.87 -55.41 21.12
N GLN A 141 -7.95 -54.44 22.05
CA GLN A 141 -8.37 -54.70 23.42
C GLN A 141 -9.81 -55.25 23.49
N THR A 142 -10.71 -54.73 22.65
CA THR A 142 -12.12 -55.16 22.60
C THR A 142 -12.25 -56.55 21.99
N TYR A 143 -11.48 -56.85 20.95
CA TYR A 143 -11.40 -58.19 20.36
C TYR A 143 -10.92 -59.22 21.39
N ASN A 144 -9.79 -58.95 22.04
CA ASN A 144 -9.22 -59.86 23.05
C ASN A 144 -10.17 -60.10 24.24
N LYS A 145 -10.93 -59.09 24.67
CA LYS A 145 -11.95 -59.25 25.71
C LYS A 145 -13.14 -60.11 25.30
N LYS A 146 -13.44 -60.24 23.99
CA LYS A 146 -14.51 -61.11 23.48
C LYS A 146 -14.08 -62.58 23.39
N GLU A 147 -12.81 -62.88 23.12
CA GLU A 147 -12.33 -64.27 23.05
C GLU A 147 -12.13 -64.94 24.42
N ILE A 148 -11.98 -64.16 25.49
CA ILE A 148 -11.79 -64.68 26.86
C ILE A 148 -13.15 -65.07 27.52
N ARG A 149 -14.26 -64.96 26.79
CA ARG A 149 -15.62 -65.12 27.34
C ARG A 149 -16.36 -66.34 26.78
#